data_AF-A0A511ZIF8-F1
#
_entry.id   AF-A0A511ZIF8-F1
#
_cell.length_a   1.000
_cell.length_b   1.000
_cell.length_c   1.000
_cell.angle_alpha   90.00
_cell.angle_beta   90.00
_cell.angle_gamma   90.00
#
_symmetry.space_group_name_H-M   'P 1'
#
loop_
_entity.id
_entity.type
_entity.pdbx_description
1 polymer ?
#
loop_
_entity_poly.entity_id
_entity_poly.type
_entity_poly.pdbx_seq_one_letter_code
_entity_poly.pdbx_strand_id
1 'polypeptide(L)'
;MEKIKLTQEQANAIEYALNKTGDYKDDKDRLIRDISRDYVNFHNDLFSLNKIDIAVAAKALYAGYEVIPQYKVGDWITVFYENGNFKYTAKITSVESEFVRVDVNTSRNFPQYLNGYGIVRHATPEEIQQEKKRRFWNGIGRIEDEYKQNDLVEVDYQDYGIINGKTNSGTWMIYHINDDATVFCSSDEIRLIVKAEDRLDK
;
A
#
# COMPACT_ATOMS: atom_id res chain seq x y z
N MET A 1 24.40 12.41 4.34
CA MET A 1 24.33 12.24 2.87
C MET A 1 23.06 11.49 2.56
N GLU A 2 22.33 11.89 1.52
CA GLU A 2 21.15 11.16 1.05
C GLU A 2 21.58 9.80 0.50
N LYS A 3 21.01 8.71 1.04
CA LYS A 3 21.29 7.35 0.56
C LYS A 3 20.59 7.16 -0.78
N ILE A 4 21.29 6.54 -1.73
CA ILE A 4 20.67 6.22 -3.01
C ILE A 4 19.75 5.01 -2.89
N LYS A 5 18.74 4.95 -3.75
CA LYS A 5 17.78 3.85 -3.78
C LYS A 5 18.14 2.86 -4.89
N LEU A 6 18.26 1.58 -4.54
CA LEU A 6 18.48 0.48 -5.49
C LEU A 6 17.26 -0.42 -5.54
N THR A 7 17.00 -1.04 -6.69
CA THR A 7 16.11 -2.20 -6.72
C THR A 7 16.71 -3.34 -5.91
N GLN A 8 15.87 -4.25 -5.42
CA GLN A 8 16.37 -5.45 -4.72
C GLN A 8 17.27 -6.31 -5.62
N GLU A 9 17.00 -6.37 -6.93
CA GLU A 9 17.88 -7.10 -7.86
C GLU A 9 19.27 -6.47 -7.96
N GLN A 10 19.37 -5.13 -7.97
CA GLN A 10 20.65 -4.43 -7.98
C GLN A 10 21.38 -4.58 -6.64
N ALA A 11 20.65 -4.45 -5.52
CA ALA A 11 21.21 -4.67 -4.19
C ALA A 11 21.76 -6.08 -4.02
N ASN A 12 20.98 -7.09 -4.42
CA ASN A 12 21.38 -8.50 -4.41
C ASN A 12 22.60 -8.74 -5.30
N ALA A 13 22.64 -8.15 -6.50
CA ALA A 13 23.78 -8.30 -7.40
C ALA A 13 25.06 -7.66 -6.86
N ILE A 14 24.97 -6.48 -6.24
CA ILE A 14 26.11 -5.84 -5.54
C ILE A 14 26.57 -6.73 -4.38
N GLU A 15 25.64 -7.21 -3.54
CA GLU A 15 25.97 -8.07 -2.40
C GLU A 15 26.60 -9.40 -2.87
N TYR A 16 26.06 -9.99 -3.93
CA TYR A 16 26.58 -11.20 -4.55
C TYR A 16 27.98 -10.99 -5.13
N ALA A 17 28.20 -9.90 -5.88
CA ALA A 17 29.53 -9.56 -6.40
C ALA A 17 30.56 -9.47 -5.28
N LEU A 18 30.27 -8.69 -4.23
CA LEU A 18 31.21 -8.40 -3.15
C LEU A 18 31.44 -9.58 -2.19
N ASN A 19 30.48 -10.49 -2.03
CA ASN A 19 30.56 -11.55 -1.02
C ASN A 19 30.72 -12.97 -1.59
N LYS A 20 30.25 -13.22 -2.82
CA LYS A 20 30.09 -14.58 -3.38
C LYS A 20 30.94 -14.84 -4.61
N THR A 21 31.33 -13.81 -5.36
CA THR A 21 32.17 -13.98 -6.55
C THR A 21 33.65 -13.81 -6.20
N GLY A 22 34.53 -14.68 -6.72
CA GLY A 22 35.97 -14.52 -6.53
C GLY A 22 36.55 -13.30 -7.24
N ASP A 23 35.90 -12.82 -8.30
CA ASP A 23 36.37 -11.71 -9.12
C ASP A 23 36.28 -10.35 -8.43
N TYR A 24 35.22 -10.12 -7.64
CA TYR A 24 34.91 -8.82 -7.04
C TYR A 24 34.96 -8.82 -5.51
N LYS A 25 35.34 -9.96 -4.90
CA LYS A 25 35.35 -10.11 -3.45
C LYS A 25 36.19 -9.01 -2.81
N ASP A 26 35.54 -8.21 -1.97
CA ASP A 26 36.14 -7.06 -1.27
C ASP A 26 36.77 -5.98 -2.20
N ASP A 27 36.52 -6.02 -3.52
CA ASP A 27 37.11 -5.12 -4.52
C ASP A 27 36.03 -4.28 -5.23
N LYS A 28 35.57 -3.25 -4.52
CA LYS A 28 34.57 -2.29 -5.02
C LYS A 28 35.07 -1.51 -6.25
N ASP A 29 36.37 -1.21 -6.29
CA ASP A 29 37.02 -0.43 -7.36
C ASP A 29 37.01 -1.22 -8.69
N ARG A 30 37.25 -2.53 -8.63
CA ARG A 30 37.12 -3.40 -9.80
C ARG A 30 35.68 -3.51 -10.27
N LEU A 31 34.71 -3.66 -9.35
CA LEU A 31 33.30 -3.75 -9.71
C LEU A 31 32.82 -2.48 -10.42
N ILE A 32 33.13 -1.29 -9.88
CA ILE A 32 32.73 -0.03 -10.52
C ILE A 32 33.40 0.19 -11.88
N ARG A 33 34.67 -0.21 -12.02
CA ARG A 33 35.40 -0.16 -13.30
C ARG A 33 34.78 -1.08 -14.36
N ASP A 34 34.31 -2.25 -13.95
CA ASP A 34 33.67 -3.17 -14.88
C ASP A 34 32.25 -2.71 -15.23
N ILE A 35 31.50 -2.12 -14.30
CA ILE A 35 30.21 -1.42 -14.60
C ILE A 35 30.41 -0.28 -15.60
N SER A 36 31.56 0.42 -15.55
CA SER A 36 31.85 1.56 -16.43
C SER A 36 32.26 1.20 -17.86
N ARG A 37 32.40 -0.08 -18.19
CA ARG A 37 32.97 -0.53 -19.46
C ARG A 37 31.86 -1.02 -20.39
N ASP A 38 31.66 -0.35 -21.52
CA ASP A 38 30.63 -0.70 -22.50
C ASP A 38 30.74 -2.12 -23.08
N TYR A 39 31.91 -2.76 -22.98
CA TYR A 39 32.14 -4.13 -23.45
C TYR A 39 31.97 -5.20 -22.38
N VAL A 40 31.75 -4.83 -21.12
CA VAL A 40 31.46 -5.78 -20.05
C VAL A 40 29.95 -5.97 -19.99
N ASN A 41 29.50 -7.21 -20.18
CA ASN A 41 28.11 -7.59 -19.98
C ASN A 41 28.05 -8.59 -18.84
N PHE A 42 27.39 -8.20 -17.75
CA PHE A 42 27.13 -9.07 -16.63
C PHE A 42 26.06 -10.12 -16.99
N HIS A 43 26.17 -11.30 -16.41
CA HIS A 43 25.25 -12.41 -16.63
C HIS A 43 24.79 -12.98 -15.28
N ASN A 44 23.73 -13.81 -15.32
CA ASN A 44 23.18 -14.49 -14.14
C ASN A 44 22.87 -13.50 -12.99
N ASP A 45 23.32 -13.80 -11.77
CA ASP A 45 23.08 -12.99 -10.57
C ASP A 45 23.64 -11.55 -10.65
N LEU A 46 24.51 -11.27 -11.62
CA LEU A 46 25.07 -9.93 -11.85
C LEU A 46 24.31 -9.15 -12.94
N PHE A 47 23.35 -9.76 -13.64
CA PHE A 47 22.71 -9.18 -14.82
C PHE A 47 22.07 -7.81 -14.57
N SER A 48 21.52 -7.58 -13.38
CA SER A 48 20.89 -6.31 -13.00
C SER A 48 21.89 -5.13 -12.97
N LEU A 49 23.19 -5.40 -12.87
CA LEU A 49 24.25 -4.40 -12.91
C LEU A 49 24.44 -3.81 -14.32
N ASN A 50 23.97 -4.45 -15.38
CA ASN A 50 24.01 -3.85 -16.73
C ASN A 50 23.09 -2.63 -16.86
N LYS A 51 22.12 -2.48 -15.94
CA LYS A 51 21.10 -1.43 -15.98
C LYS A 51 21.33 -0.32 -14.95
N ILE A 52 22.39 -0.42 -14.15
CA ILE A 52 22.67 0.59 -13.13
C ILE A 52 23.47 1.74 -13.74
N ASP A 53 23.07 2.97 -13.46
CA ASP A 53 23.88 4.14 -13.80
C ASP A 53 25.19 4.12 -13.00
N ILE A 54 26.31 4.49 -13.62
CA ILE A 54 27.63 4.43 -12.99
C ILE A 54 27.72 5.32 -11.74
N ALA A 55 27.11 6.51 -11.75
CA ALA A 55 27.14 7.39 -10.59
C ALA A 55 26.28 6.84 -9.45
N VAL A 56 25.17 6.15 -9.78
CA VAL A 56 24.36 5.39 -8.81
C VAL A 56 25.18 4.23 -8.22
N ALA A 57 25.83 3.40 -9.04
CA ALA A 57 26.66 2.30 -8.56
C ALA A 57 27.78 2.78 -7.63
N ALA A 58 28.49 3.86 -8.00
CA ALA A 58 29.53 4.44 -7.16
C ALA A 58 28.97 4.88 -5.80
N LYS A 59 27.84 5.62 -5.79
CA LYS A 59 27.21 6.03 -4.53
C LYS A 59 26.79 4.83 -3.67
N ALA A 60 26.23 3.76 -4.26
CA ALA A 60 25.87 2.55 -3.52
C ALA A 60 27.09 1.93 -2.83
N LEU A 61 28.20 1.80 -3.57
CA LEU A 61 29.38 1.11 -3.09
C LEU A 61 30.11 1.87 -1.96
N TYR A 62 30.15 3.21 -2.01
CA TYR A 62 30.93 4.02 -1.06
C TYR A 62 30.10 4.78 -0.03
N ALA A 63 28.88 5.21 -0.35
CA ALA A 63 28.00 5.96 0.56
C ALA A 63 26.88 5.09 1.17
N GLY A 64 26.73 3.85 0.70
CA GLY A 64 25.63 2.97 1.06
C GLY A 64 24.35 3.28 0.29
N TYR A 65 23.39 2.38 0.39
CA TYR A 65 22.11 2.46 -0.32
C TYR A 65 20.94 2.02 0.55
N GLU A 66 19.74 2.31 0.09
CA GLU A 66 18.49 1.75 0.58
C GLU A 66 17.87 0.89 -0.52
N VAL A 67 17.32 -0.26 -0.15
CA VAL A 67 16.65 -1.14 -1.10
C VAL A 67 15.20 -0.69 -1.25
N ILE A 68 14.79 -0.45 -2.49
CA ILE A 68 13.38 -0.22 -2.85
C ILE A 68 12.65 -1.53 -2.53
N PRO A 69 11.64 -1.50 -1.64
CA PRO A 69 10.89 -2.69 -1.27
C PRO A 69 10.36 -3.43 -2.51
N GLN A 70 10.55 -4.75 -2.57
CA GLN A 70 9.92 -5.58 -3.60
C GLN A 70 8.43 -5.67 -3.31
N TYR A 71 7.65 -5.15 -4.24
CA TYR A 71 6.20 -5.28 -4.25
C TYR A 71 5.80 -6.69 -4.69
N LYS A 72 4.85 -7.30 -3.99
CA LYS A 72 4.20 -8.54 -4.41
C LYS A 72 2.69 -8.37 -4.58
N VAL A 73 2.09 -9.27 -5.36
CA VAL A 73 0.63 -9.34 -5.48
C VAL A 73 0.01 -9.49 -4.10
N GLY A 74 -0.99 -8.66 -3.82
CA GLY A 74 -1.69 -8.60 -2.54
C GLY A 74 -1.17 -7.56 -1.57
N ASP A 75 0.02 -6.99 -1.78
CA ASP A 75 0.52 -5.89 -0.97
C ASP A 75 -0.32 -4.64 -1.18
N TRP A 76 -0.44 -3.86 -0.11
CA TRP A 76 -1.03 -2.52 -0.16
C TRP A 76 0.07 -1.48 -0.29
N ILE A 77 -0.13 -0.55 -1.20
CA ILE A 77 0.79 0.54 -1.48
C ILE A 77 0.06 1.87 -1.42
N THR A 78 0.83 2.91 -1.11
CA THR A 78 0.41 4.30 -1.24
C THR A 78 1.17 4.91 -2.40
N VAL A 79 0.41 5.48 -3.34
CA VAL A 79 0.94 6.10 -4.54
C VAL A 79 0.77 7.60 -4.43
N PHE A 80 1.85 8.33 -4.73
CA PHE A 80 1.88 9.78 -4.79
C PHE A 80 2.07 10.22 -6.25
N TYR A 81 1.14 11.05 -6.75
CA TYR A 81 1.19 11.66 -8.08
C TYR A 81 1.37 13.18 -7.99
N GLU A 82 1.86 13.78 -9.08
CA GLU A 82 2.06 15.23 -9.22
C GLU A 82 2.79 15.84 -8.03
N ASN A 83 3.98 15.29 -7.72
CA ASN A 83 4.82 15.74 -6.60
C ASN A 83 4.11 15.70 -5.22
N GLY A 84 3.15 14.80 -5.04
CA GLY A 84 2.45 14.60 -3.76
C GLY A 84 1.09 15.30 -3.65
N ASN A 85 0.65 16.03 -4.67
CA ASN A 85 -0.67 16.67 -4.69
C ASN A 85 -1.81 15.64 -4.67
N PHE A 86 -1.58 14.45 -5.24
CA PHE A 86 -2.55 13.38 -5.25
C PHE A 86 -1.99 12.16 -4.54
N LYS A 87 -2.79 11.60 -3.63
CA LYS A 87 -2.46 10.42 -2.83
C LYS A 87 -3.62 9.43 -2.87
N TYR A 88 -3.33 8.17 -3.14
CA TYR A 88 -4.30 7.09 -2.94
C TYR A 88 -3.63 5.81 -2.46
N THR A 89 -4.41 4.97 -1.79
CA THR A 89 -4.00 3.65 -1.31
C THR A 89 -4.66 2.58 -2.16
N ALA A 90 -3.89 1.60 -2.62
CA ALA A 90 -4.39 0.53 -3.48
C ALA A 90 -3.66 -0.79 -3.22
N LYS A 91 -4.29 -1.89 -3.62
CA LYS A 91 -3.73 -3.24 -3.52
C LYS A 91 -3.17 -3.66 -4.87
N ILE A 92 -1.99 -4.26 -4.86
CA ILE A 92 -1.33 -4.77 -6.07
C ILE A 92 -2.05 -6.02 -6.54
N THR A 93 -2.43 -6.03 -7.82
CA THR A 93 -3.12 -7.15 -8.48
C THR A 93 -2.22 -7.92 -9.43
N SER A 94 -1.17 -7.29 -9.96
CA SER A 94 -0.16 -7.93 -10.80
C SER A 94 1.19 -7.23 -10.63
N VAL A 95 2.27 -8.00 -10.73
CA VAL A 95 3.65 -7.48 -10.78
C VAL A 95 4.25 -7.94 -12.10
N GLU A 96 4.67 -7.00 -12.92
CA GLU A 96 5.37 -7.23 -14.18
C GLU A 96 6.81 -6.71 -14.07
N SER A 97 7.67 -7.06 -15.02
CA SER A 97 9.12 -6.75 -14.94
C SER A 97 9.42 -5.25 -14.84
N GLU A 98 8.53 -4.39 -15.33
CA GLU A 98 8.74 -2.94 -15.42
C GLU A 98 7.70 -2.10 -14.68
N PHE A 99 6.61 -2.71 -14.20
CA PHE A 99 5.53 -2.00 -13.52
C PHE A 99 4.69 -2.92 -12.65
N VAL A 100 3.90 -2.32 -11.74
CA VAL A 100 2.86 -3.01 -10.98
C VAL A 100 1.49 -2.54 -11.41
N ARG A 101 0.51 -3.45 -11.41
CA ARG A 101 -0.91 -3.12 -11.56
C ARG A 101 -1.58 -3.10 -10.20
N VAL A 102 -2.52 -2.17 -10.04
CA VAL A 102 -3.26 -1.95 -8.80
C VAL A 102 -4.76 -1.92 -9.03
N ASP A 103 -5.52 -2.29 -8.00
CA ASP A 103 -6.99 -2.26 -7.99
C ASP A 103 -7.56 -0.87 -7.67
N VAL A 104 -7.23 0.11 -8.51
CA VAL A 104 -7.71 1.48 -8.28
C VAL A 104 -9.12 1.63 -8.81
N ASN A 105 -10.07 1.83 -7.90
CA ASN A 105 -11.43 2.24 -8.23
C ASN A 105 -11.47 3.76 -8.45
N THR A 106 -10.82 4.24 -9.51
CA THR A 106 -11.02 5.61 -10.00
C THR A 106 -12.26 5.61 -10.89
N SER A 107 -12.92 6.77 -11.01
CA SER A 107 -14.04 6.99 -11.95
C SER A 107 -13.74 6.61 -13.40
N ARG A 108 -12.47 6.31 -13.74
CA ARG A 108 -12.03 5.87 -15.05
C ARG A 108 -11.92 4.35 -15.20
N ASN A 109 -12.08 3.52 -14.15
CA ASN A 109 -12.08 2.04 -14.23
C ASN A 109 -10.93 1.40 -15.04
N PHE A 110 -9.81 2.08 -15.21
CA PHE A 110 -8.64 1.53 -15.87
C PHE A 110 -7.60 1.15 -14.82
N PRO A 111 -7.02 -0.06 -14.87
CA PRO A 111 -5.84 -0.37 -14.07
C PRO A 111 -4.76 0.66 -14.37
N GLN A 112 -4.27 1.35 -13.33
CA GLN A 112 -3.18 2.30 -13.49
C GLN A 112 -1.85 1.54 -13.53
N TYR A 113 -1.06 1.83 -14.56
CA TYR A 113 0.31 1.37 -14.70
C TYR A 113 1.20 2.32 -13.90
N LEU A 114 1.84 1.81 -12.84
CA LEU A 114 2.82 2.59 -12.08
C LEU A 114 4.19 2.47 -12.75
N ASN A 115 4.40 3.24 -13.82
CA ASN A 115 5.68 3.29 -14.52
C ASN A 115 6.58 4.35 -13.87
N GLY A 116 7.30 4.04 -12.79
CA GLY A 116 8.45 4.81 -12.26
C GLY A 116 8.29 6.30 -11.89
N TYR A 117 7.23 6.99 -12.31
CA TYR A 117 7.02 8.44 -12.15
C TYR A 117 6.26 8.80 -10.87
N GLY A 118 5.62 7.83 -10.22
CA GLY A 118 5.00 8.01 -8.90
C GLY A 118 5.96 7.58 -7.80
N ILE A 119 6.02 8.35 -6.71
CA ILE A 119 6.64 7.84 -5.48
C ILE A 119 5.68 6.76 -4.95
N VAL A 120 6.18 5.54 -4.80
CA VAL A 120 5.44 4.42 -4.25
C VAL A 120 6.13 3.95 -2.98
N ARG A 121 5.33 3.69 -1.94
CA ARG A 121 5.76 2.94 -0.75
C ARG A 121 4.68 1.96 -0.34
N HIS A 122 5.02 1.01 0.52
CA HIS A 122 4.00 0.25 1.24
C HIS A 122 3.09 1.19 2.03
N ALA A 123 1.79 0.90 2.02
CA ALA A 123 0.80 1.61 2.80
C ALA A 123 1.00 1.31 4.30
N THR A 124 0.74 2.29 5.17
CA THR A 124 0.72 2.05 6.61
C THR A 124 -0.54 1.27 7.01
N PRO A 125 -0.57 0.60 8.17
CA PRO A 125 -1.77 -0.08 8.66
C PRO A 125 -3.02 0.82 8.68
N GLU A 126 -2.86 2.07 9.08
CA GLU A 126 -3.94 3.06 9.16
C GLU A 126 -4.49 3.40 7.77
N GLU A 127 -3.61 3.60 6.79
CA GLU A 127 -4.00 3.87 5.40
C GLU A 127 -4.74 2.68 4.76
N ILE A 128 -4.33 1.46 5.10
CA ILE A 128 -4.99 0.23 4.65
C ILE A 128 -6.39 0.13 5.27
N GLN A 129 -6.52 0.42 6.57
CA GLN A 129 -7.80 0.39 7.27
C GLN A 129 -8.77 1.42 6.70
N GLN A 130 -8.32 2.66 6.49
CA GLN A 130 -9.12 3.74 5.89
C GLN A 130 -9.60 3.36 4.49
N GLU A 131 -8.72 2.84 3.63
CA GLU A 131 -9.12 2.47 2.27
C GLU A 131 -10.06 1.26 2.24
N LYS A 132 -9.87 0.27 3.12
CA LYS A 132 -10.81 -0.85 3.27
C LYS A 132 -12.19 -0.36 3.71
N LYS A 133 -12.24 0.56 4.67
CA LYS A 133 -13.47 1.16 5.17
C LYS A 133 -14.19 1.93 4.06
N ARG A 134 -13.47 2.80 3.33
CA ARG A 134 -13.99 3.50 2.16
C ARG A 134 -14.57 2.55 1.11
N ARG A 135 -13.84 1.46 0.79
CA ARG A 135 -14.29 0.45 -0.18
C ARG A 135 -15.54 -0.30 0.29
N PHE A 136 -15.64 -0.62 1.58
CA PHE A 136 -16.82 -1.25 2.17
C PHE A 136 -18.06 -0.36 1.98
N TRP A 137 -17.99 0.89 2.41
CA TRP A 137 -19.10 1.85 2.30
C TRP A 137 -19.51 2.10 0.84
N ASN A 138 -18.53 2.31 -0.04
CA ASN A 138 -18.80 2.48 -1.47
C ASN A 138 -19.43 1.22 -2.09
N GLY A 139 -19.02 0.02 -1.65
CA GLY A 139 -19.56 -1.25 -2.13
C GLY A 139 -21.04 -1.45 -1.79
N ILE A 140 -21.53 -0.79 -0.74
CA ILE A 140 -22.95 -0.80 -0.36
C ILE A 140 -23.70 0.46 -0.81
N GLY A 141 -23.08 1.30 -1.65
CA GLY A 141 -23.69 2.50 -2.25
C GLY A 141 -23.86 3.67 -1.28
N ARG A 142 -22.97 3.80 -0.29
CA ARG A 142 -23.02 4.82 0.75
C ARG A 142 -21.67 5.53 0.90
N ILE A 143 -21.66 6.76 1.41
CA ILE A 143 -20.41 7.43 1.79
C ILE A 143 -19.89 6.89 3.14
N GLU A 144 -18.63 7.16 3.46
CA GLU A 144 -18.02 6.66 4.69
C GLU A 144 -18.81 7.14 5.93
N ASP A 145 -19.12 6.19 6.83
CA ASP A 145 -19.89 6.38 8.06
C ASP A 145 -21.31 6.94 7.86
N GLU A 146 -21.91 6.71 6.70
CA GLU A 146 -23.32 7.03 6.41
C GLU A 146 -24.26 5.96 6.96
N TYR A 147 -24.33 5.88 8.28
CA TYR A 147 -25.36 5.08 8.96
C TYR A 147 -26.75 5.69 8.74
N LYS A 148 -27.76 4.82 8.66
CA LYS A 148 -29.17 5.16 8.48
C LYS A 148 -30.00 4.55 9.59
N GLN A 149 -31.15 5.16 9.86
CA GLN A 149 -32.11 4.62 10.80
C GLN A 149 -32.49 3.18 10.40
N ASN A 150 -32.59 2.30 11.38
CA ASN A 150 -32.85 0.87 11.27
C ASN A 150 -31.69 0.01 10.72
N ASP A 151 -30.50 0.57 10.49
CA ASP A 151 -29.31 -0.24 10.26
C ASP A 151 -29.00 -1.10 11.49
N LEU A 152 -28.61 -2.36 11.28
CA LEU A 152 -28.09 -3.24 12.31
C LEU A 152 -26.58 -3.01 12.41
N VAL A 153 -26.12 -2.68 13.61
CA VAL A 153 -24.71 -2.40 13.91
C VAL A 153 -24.21 -3.31 15.04
N GLU A 154 -22.92 -3.62 14.98
CA GLU A 154 -22.13 -4.09 16.11
C GLU A 154 -21.61 -2.85 16.85
N VAL A 155 -21.77 -2.84 18.16
CA VAL A 155 -21.25 -1.82 19.08
C VAL A 155 -20.07 -2.42 19.82
N ASP A 156 -19.13 -1.59 20.29
CA ASP A 156 -18.01 -2.04 21.12
C ASP A 156 -18.43 -3.08 22.17
N TYR A 157 -17.56 -4.06 22.41
CA TYR A 157 -17.79 -5.25 23.25
C TYR A 157 -18.71 -6.35 22.65
N GLN A 158 -18.83 -6.41 21.32
CA GLN A 158 -19.55 -7.49 20.60
C GLN A 158 -21.06 -7.53 20.88
N ASP A 159 -21.66 -6.40 21.25
CA ASP A 159 -23.11 -6.28 21.34
C ASP A 159 -23.69 -5.81 19.99
N TYR A 160 -24.98 -6.03 19.80
CA TYR A 160 -25.69 -5.67 18.58
C TYR A 160 -26.84 -4.72 18.87
N GLY A 161 -27.00 -3.74 17.99
CA GLY A 161 -28.05 -2.75 18.13
C GLY A 161 -28.55 -2.22 16.81
N ILE A 162 -29.69 -1.53 16.89
CA ILE A 162 -30.33 -0.91 15.75
C ILE A 162 -30.16 0.61 15.86
N ILE A 163 -29.68 1.24 14.80
CA ILE A 163 -29.59 2.71 14.76
C ILE A 163 -31.01 3.29 14.84
N ASN A 164 -31.30 3.99 15.93
CA ASN A 164 -32.58 4.67 16.16
C ASN A 164 -32.56 6.11 15.63
N GLY A 165 -31.39 6.74 15.59
CA GLY A 165 -31.23 8.07 15.02
C GLY A 165 -29.87 8.68 15.33
N LYS A 166 -29.75 10.00 15.16
CA LYS A 166 -28.54 10.77 15.44
C LYS A 166 -28.91 12.02 16.24
N THR A 167 -28.15 12.31 17.28
CA THR A 167 -28.33 13.53 18.07
C THR A 167 -27.85 14.76 17.27
N ASN A 168 -28.21 15.96 17.74
CA ASN A 168 -27.71 17.22 17.16
C ASN A 168 -26.18 17.38 17.28
N SER A 169 -25.55 16.70 18.24
CA SER A 169 -24.07 16.66 18.38
C SER A 169 -23.39 15.69 17.42
N GLY A 170 -24.17 14.93 16.65
CA GLY A 170 -23.65 13.94 15.71
C GLY A 170 -23.40 12.56 16.31
N THR A 171 -23.84 12.30 17.55
CA THR A 171 -23.72 11.01 18.22
C THR A 171 -24.86 10.08 17.77
N TRP A 172 -24.56 8.81 17.49
CA TRP A 172 -25.55 7.82 17.08
C TRP A 172 -26.29 7.28 18.29
N MET A 173 -27.62 7.21 18.18
CA MET A 173 -28.48 6.58 19.18
C MET A 173 -28.77 5.15 18.73
N ILE A 174 -28.44 4.17 19.56
CA ILE A 174 -28.52 2.75 19.21
C ILE A 174 -29.40 2.05 20.23
N TYR A 175 -30.41 1.35 19.73
CA TYR A 175 -31.25 0.48 20.55
C TYR A 175 -30.64 -0.93 20.60
N HIS A 176 -30.17 -1.35 21.77
CA HIS A 176 -29.59 -2.68 21.98
C HIS A 176 -30.66 -3.76 21.87
N ILE A 177 -30.31 -4.86 21.20
CA ILE A 177 -31.26 -5.95 20.93
C ILE A 177 -31.46 -6.84 22.17
N ASN A 178 -30.47 -6.89 23.07
CA ASN A 178 -30.45 -7.84 24.18
C ASN A 178 -31.09 -7.33 25.48
N ASP A 179 -31.10 -6.02 25.72
CA ASP A 179 -31.49 -5.43 27.01
C ASP A 179 -32.43 -4.22 26.90
N ASP A 180 -32.93 -3.94 25.69
CA ASP A 180 -33.81 -2.81 25.37
C ASP A 180 -33.24 -1.42 25.77
N ALA A 181 -31.92 -1.32 26.02
CA ALA A 181 -31.27 -0.07 26.36
C ALA A 181 -31.01 0.79 25.11
N THR A 182 -30.96 2.11 25.31
CA THR A 182 -30.44 3.03 24.29
C THR A 182 -29.07 3.52 24.70
N VAL A 183 -28.07 3.29 23.86
CA VAL A 183 -26.71 3.81 24.04
C VAL A 183 -26.40 4.90 23.02
N PHE A 184 -25.40 5.70 23.34
CA PHE A 184 -24.93 6.81 22.52
C PHE A 184 -23.48 6.55 22.13
N CYS A 185 -23.23 6.35 20.84
CA CYS A 185 -21.91 6.01 20.34
C CYS A 185 -21.45 6.98 19.26
N SER A 186 -20.15 7.23 19.24
CA SER A 186 -19.45 7.85 18.11
C SER A 186 -19.39 6.88 16.92
N SER A 187 -19.07 7.38 15.73
CA SER A 187 -19.02 6.55 14.52
C SER A 187 -17.90 5.50 14.55
N ASP A 188 -16.84 5.72 15.34
CA ASP A 188 -15.70 4.82 15.51
C ASP A 188 -15.96 3.67 16.49
N GLU A 189 -17.01 3.77 17.31
CA GLU A 189 -17.46 2.73 18.25
C GLU A 189 -18.52 1.79 17.65
N ILE A 190 -18.87 1.99 16.37
CA ILE A 190 -19.90 1.20 15.69
C ILE A 190 -19.42 0.64 14.36
N ARG A 191 -19.96 -0.52 14.01
CA ARG A 191 -19.71 -1.20 12.73
C ARG A 191 -21.00 -1.69 12.12
N LEU A 192 -21.26 -1.30 10.87
CA LEU A 192 -22.43 -1.78 10.13
C LEU A 192 -22.34 -3.30 9.88
N ILE A 193 -23.41 -4.02 10.24
CA ILE A 193 -23.57 -5.47 9.97
C ILE A 193 -24.56 -5.68 8.83
N VAL A 194 -25.75 -5.08 8.91
CA VAL A 194 -26.79 -5.17 7.86
C VAL A 194 -27.45 -3.82 7.66
N LYS A 195 -27.61 -3.43 6.39
CA LYS A 195 -28.37 -2.23 6.04
C LYS A 195 -29.83 -2.40 6.39
N ALA A 196 -30.47 -1.30 6.78
CA ALA A 196 -31.91 -1.23 7.00
C ALA A 196 -32.71 -1.95 5.89
N GLU A 197 -32.43 -1.67 4.62
CA GLU A 197 -33.19 -2.25 3.49
C GLU A 197 -32.95 -3.74 3.21
N ASP A 198 -31.87 -4.33 3.75
CA ASP A 198 -31.50 -5.72 3.52
C ASP A 198 -31.88 -6.64 4.70
N ARG A 199 -32.49 -6.08 5.74
CA ARG A 199 -32.97 -6.81 6.92
C ARG A 199 -34.21 -7.63 6.62
N LEU A 200 -34.23 -8.88 7.08
CA LEU A 200 -35.34 -9.83 6.87
C LEU A 200 -36.44 -9.76 7.94
N ASP A 201 -36.15 -9.11 9.07
CA ASP A 201 -37.03 -9.00 10.23
C ASP A 201 -37.93 -7.76 10.21
N LYS A 202 -38.11 -7.16 9.02
CA LYS A 202 -38.95 -6.00 8.76
C LYS A 202 -40.33 -6.37 8.21
#